data_AF-A0A8T3WFW8-F1
#
_entry.id   AF-A0A8T3WFW8-F1
#
_cell.length_a   1.000
_cell.length_b   1.000
_cell.length_c   1.000
_cell.angle_alpha   90.00
_cell.angle_beta   90.00
_cell.angle_gamma   90.00
#
_symmetry.space_group_name_H-M   'P 1'
#
loop_
_entity.id
_entity.type
_entity.pdbx_description
1 polymer ?
#
loop_
_entity_poly.entity_id
_entity_poly.type
_entity_poly.pdbx_seq_one_letter_code
_entity_poly.pdbx_strand_id
1 'polypeptide(L)'
;MKTFASRIFKIGINPCVNIPKKISTSFNKKGYIPVTAKINNKKFKATLVPVGGKHRLYLNMYMRKAIRKDTGDIIHISLQKDIQSRIIKTPLKLMESLRENHLLDIYKKLAPSKRKEVLKYFNSLKSPEAKERFIKRIILLIRKPSKSKAF
;
A
#
# COMPACT_ATOMS: atom_id res chain seq x y z
N MET A 1 1.16 17.04 13.66
CA MET A 1 1.30 17.04 12.18
C MET A 1 2.54 17.85 11.82
N LYS A 2 3.38 17.41 10.88
CA LYS A 2 4.58 18.15 10.46
C LYS A 2 4.35 18.73 9.06
N THR A 3 4.44 20.04 8.88
CA THR A 3 4.13 20.76 7.64
C THR A 3 5.36 21.37 6.99
N PHE A 4 5.38 21.42 5.65
CA PHE A 4 6.43 22.07 4.87
C PHE A 4 5.96 22.29 3.41
N ALA A 5 6.61 23.22 2.71
CA ALA A 5 6.48 23.36 1.27
C ALA A 5 7.63 22.63 0.56
N SER A 6 7.37 22.06 -0.61
CA SER A 6 8.41 21.48 -1.47
C SER A 6 8.05 21.60 -2.94
N ARG A 7 9.07 21.80 -3.77
CA ARG A 7 8.94 21.72 -5.23
C ARG A 7 8.92 20.26 -5.68
N ILE A 8 8.03 19.94 -6.62
CA ILE A 8 7.99 18.63 -7.27
C ILE A 8 9.12 18.55 -8.29
N PHE A 9 9.94 17.50 -8.24
CA PHE A 9 10.99 17.21 -9.21
C PHE A 9 10.96 15.74 -9.63
N LYS A 10 11.69 15.37 -10.69
CA LYS A 10 11.73 14.00 -11.20
C LYS A 10 13.01 13.28 -10.82
N ILE A 11 12.88 11.99 -10.56
CA ILE A 11 13.99 11.02 -10.55
C ILE A 11 13.67 9.98 -11.61
N GLY A 12 14.39 10.01 -12.73
CA GLY A 12 13.98 9.32 -13.95
C GLY A 12 12.58 9.77 -14.38
N ILE A 13 11.67 8.82 -14.57
CA ILE A 13 10.27 9.11 -14.91
C ILE A 13 9.38 9.48 -13.71
N ASN A 14 9.88 9.38 -12.47
CA ASN A 14 9.04 9.41 -11.27
C ASN A 14 9.03 10.80 -10.59
N PRO A 15 7.87 11.51 -10.54
CA PRO A 15 7.74 12.76 -9.80
C PRO A 15 7.77 12.54 -8.29
N CYS A 16 8.44 13.42 -7.55
CA CYS A 16 8.66 13.29 -6.12
C CYS A 16 9.01 14.62 -5.44
N VAL A 17 9.05 14.57 -4.11
CA VAL A 17 9.48 15.67 -3.23
C VAL A 17 10.42 15.14 -2.16
N ASN A 18 11.41 15.94 -1.78
CA ASN A 18 12.31 15.61 -0.68
C ASN A 18 11.64 15.97 0.64
N ILE A 19 11.72 15.07 1.63
CA ILE A 19 11.26 15.37 2.98
C ILE A 19 12.39 16.10 3.71
N PRO A 20 12.12 17.27 4.34
CA PRO A 20 13.11 17.97 5.14
C PRO A 20 13.72 17.04 6.19
N LYS A 21 15.05 17.11 6.37
CA LYS A 21 15.79 16.19 7.26
C LYS A 21 15.20 16.18 8.67
N LYS A 22 14.85 17.34 9.23
CA LYS A 22 14.20 17.49 10.54
C LYS A 22 12.87 16.74 10.67
N ILE A 23 12.05 16.73 9.60
CA ILE A 23 10.77 16.00 9.59
C ILE A 23 11.03 14.50 9.45
N SER A 24 11.94 14.14 8.53
CA SER A 24 12.37 12.76 8.29
C SER A 24 12.88 12.09 9.58
N THR A 25 13.80 12.74 10.31
CA THR A 25 14.38 12.20 11.55
C THR A 25 13.35 12.10 12.67
N SER A 26 12.36 13.01 12.73
CA SER A 26 11.33 13.00 13.77
C SER A 26 10.44 11.75 13.79
N PHE A 27 10.45 10.93 12.73
CA PHE A 27 9.74 9.66 12.71
C PHE A 27 10.51 8.50 13.37
N ASN A 28 11.75 8.72 13.82
CA ASN A 28 12.62 7.73 14.47
C ASN A 28 12.69 6.40 13.71
N LYS A 29 12.73 6.47 12.37
CA LYS A 29 12.79 5.30 11.49
C LYS A 29 13.65 5.60 10.27
N LYS A 30 14.60 4.71 9.96
CA LYS A 30 15.52 4.84 8.80
C LYS A 30 15.00 4.18 7.51
N GLY A 31 14.09 3.21 7.63
CA GLY A 31 13.50 2.50 6.49
C GLY A 31 12.16 3.08 6.04
N TYR A 32 11.43 2.35 5.19
CA TYR A 32 10.11 2.77 4.69
C TYR A 32 9.14 3.19 5.81
N ILE A 33 8.53 4.38 5.67
CA ILE A 33 7.62 4.94 6.68
C ILE A 33 6.21 5.11 6.08
N PRO A 34 5.24 4.28 6.47
CA PRO A 34 3.84 4.53 6.17
C PRO A 34 3.39 5.86 6.76
N VAL A 35 2.76 6.69 5.93
CA VAL A 35 2.26 8.02 6.32
C VAL A 35 0.88 8.30 5.75
N THR A 36 0.13 9.11 6.48
CA THR A 36 -0.97 9.90 5.91
C THR A 36 -0.40 11.27 5.53
N ALA A 37 -0.48 11.62 4.25
CA ALA A 37 -0.04 12.89 3.70
C ALA A 37 -1.24 13.76 3.33
N LYS A 38 -1.32 14.99 3.84
CA LYS A 38 -2.22 16.02 3.34
C LYS A 38 -1.43 16.92 2.40
N ILE A 39 -1.79 16.96 1.12
CA ILE A 39 -1.12 17.77 0.09
C ILE A 39 -2.14 18.75 -0.50
N ASN A 40 -1.90 20.06 -0.41
CA ASN A 40 -2.80 21.11 -0.92
C ASN A 40 -4.30 20.81 -0.64
N ASN A 41 -4.62 20.37 0.58
CA ASN A 41 -5.96 19.97 1.07
C ASN A 41 -6.49 18.59 0.71
N LYS A 42 -5.80 17.77 -0.08
CA LYS A 42 -6.18 16.37 -0.34
C LYS A 42 -5.40 15.40 0.54
N LYS A 43 -6.08 14.40 1.13
CA LYS A 43 -5.46 13.38 1.99
C LYS A 43 -5.14 12.13 1.20
N PHE A 44 -3.95 11.58 1.41
CA PHE A 44 -3.46 10.37 0.76
C PHE A 44 -2.77 9.47 1.77
N LYS A 45 -2.91 8.14 1.57
CA LYS A 45 -2.03 7.17 2.22
C LYS A 45 -0.83 6.93 1.31
N ALA A 46 0.37 7.05 1.87
CA ALA A 46 1.61 6.89 1.13
C ALA A 46 2.67 6.19 2.00
N THR A 47 3.83 5.96 1.40
CA THR A 47 5.01 5.45 2.09
C THR A 47 6.17 6.38 1.74
N LEU A 48 6.85 6.90 2.76
CA LEU A 48 8.11 7.60 2.58
C LEU A 48 9.22 6.58 2.30
N VAL A 49 10.01 6.84 1.25
CA VAL A 49 11.10 5.99 0.79
C VAL A 49 12.43 6.55 1.30
N PRO A 50 13.30 5.74 1.93
CA PRO A 50 14.59 6.22 2.43
C PRO A 50 15.55 6.50 1.26
N VAL A 51 16.23 7.65 1.32
CA VAL A 51 17.22 8.08 0.31
C VAL A 51 18.30 8.90 1.01
N GLY A 52 19.54 8.40 1.08
CA GLY A 52 20.71 9.16 1.55
C GLY A 52 20.53 9.83 2.91
N GLY A 53 20.04 9.09 3.92
CA GLY A 53 19.84 9.59 5.29
C GLY A 53 18.61 10.50 5.48
N LYS A 54 17.82 10.73 4.44
CA LYS A 54 16.50 11.38 4.49
C LYS A 54 15.44 10.49 3.84
N HIS A 55 14.24 11.03 3.68
CA HIS A 55 13.18 10.36 2.95
C HIS A 55 12.69 11.18 1.76
N ARG A 56 12.00 10.49 0.87
CA ARG A 56 11.33 11.04 -0.31
C ARG A 56 9.88 10.56 -0.36
N LEU A 57 8.99 11.44 -0.80
CA LEU A 57 7.62 11.09 -1.13
C LEU A 57 7.46 11.11 -2.64
N TYR A 58 7.13 9.96 -3.22
CA TYR A 58 6.80 9.83 -4.64
C TYR A 58 5.33 10.19 -4.87
N LEU A 59 5.06 10.91 -5.95
CA LEU A 59 3.74 11.39 -6.33
C LEU A 59 3.25 10.65 -7.58
N ASN A 60 2.36 9.68 -7.37
CA ASN A 60 1.74 8.97 -8.48
C ASN A 60 0.78 9.88 -9.27
N MET A 61 0.34 9.41 -10.44
CA MET A 61 -0.57 10.16 -11.31
C MET A 61 -1.87 10.55 -10.61
N TYR A 62 -2.45 9.67 -9.78
CA TYR A 62 -3.68 9.98 -9.03
C TYR A 62 -3.48 11.16 -8.08
N MET A 63 -2.40 11.17 -7.31
CA MET A 63 -2.08 12.25 -6.38
C MET A 63 -1.91 13.59 -7.11
N ARG A 64 -1.13 13.60 -8.20
CA ARG A 64 -0.88 14.80 -9.02
C ARG A 64 -2.16 15.35 -9.65
N LYS A 65 -2.99 14.48 -10.26
CA LYS A 65 -4.29 14.87 -10.83
C LYS A 65 -5.24 15.42 -9.75
N ALA A 66 -5.29 14.78 -8.58
CA ALA A 66 -6.17 15.20 -7.49
C ALA A 66 -5.84 16.59 -6.92
N ILE A 67 -4.57 16.98 -6.93
CA ILE A 67 -4.12 18.31 -6.47
C ILE A 67 -3.94 19.32 -7.61
N ARG A 68 -4.12 18.89 -8.88
CA ARG A 68 -3.88 19.69 -10.09
C ARG A 68 -2.49 20.35 -10.11
N LYS A 69 -1.46 19.57 -9.79
CA LYS A 69 -0.04 20.00 -9.77
C LYS A 69 0.86 18.95 -10.38
N ASP A 70 1.94 19.39 -11.02
CA ASP A 70 2.93 18.52 -11.64
C ASP A 70 4.37 18.98 -11.35
N THR A 71 5.33 18.38 -12.03
CA THR A 71 6.75 18.68 -11.93
C THR A 71 7.01 20.17 -12.12
N GLY A 72 7.80 20.76 -11.24
CA GLY A 72 8.08 22.20 -11.22
C GLY A 72 7.21 22.98 -10.23
N ASP A 73 6.00 22.50 -9.91
CA ASP A 73 5.10 23.16 -8.96
C ASP A 73 5.57 23.05 -7.51
N ILE A 74 5.17 24.02 -6.68
CA ILE A 74 5.30 24.00 -5.23
C ILE A 74 4.01 23.44 -4.61
N ILE A 75 4.16 22.51 -3.67
CA ILE A 75 3.06 21.92 -2.90
C ILE A 75 3.30 22.05 -1.40
N HIS A 76 2.21 22.22 -0.64
CA HIS A 76 2.20 22.24 0.81
C HIS A 76 1.81 20.86 1.33
N ILE A 77 2.66 20.28 2.16
CA ILE A 77 2.55 18.90 2.62
C ILE A 77 2.48 18.90 4.14
N SER A 78 1.52 18.15 4.69
CA SER A 78 1.49 17.76 6.09
C SER A 78 1.61 16.26 6.22
N LEU A 79 2.49 15.78 7.11
CA LEU A 79 2.73 14.36 7.32
C LEU A 79 2.38 13.94 8.76
N GLN A 80 1.84 12.72 8.85
CA GLN A 80 1.64 11.97 10.07
C GLN A 80 1.94 10.49 9.81
N LYS A 81 2.57 9.80 10.76
CA LYS A 81 2.81 8.36 10.67
C LYS A 81 1.47 7.62 10.57
N ASP A 82 1.33 6.75 9.58
CA ASP A 82 0.14 5.91 9.42
C ASP A 82 0.28 4.71 10.38
N ILE A 83 -0.33 4.84 11.55
CA ILE A 83 -0.37 3.80 12.59
C ILE A 83 -1.56 2.85 12.43
N GLN A 84 -2.41 3.04 11.41
CA GLN A 84 -3.54 2.15 11.21
C GLN A 84 -3.03 0.75 10.85
N SER A 85 -3.48 -0.24 11.63
CA SER A 85 -3.25 -1.64 11.31
C SER A 85 -3.82 -1.93 9.92
N ARG A 86 -2.95 -2.23 8.96
CA ARG A 86 -3.35 -2.66 7.61
C ARG A 86 -3.68 -4.14 7.55
N ILE A 87 -3.88 -4.78 8.72
CA ILE A 87 -4.27 -6.19 8.82
C ILE A 87 -5.72 -6.27 8.39
N ILE A 88 -5.94 -6.74 7.17
CA ILE A 88 -7.26 -7.14 6.72
C ILE A 88 -7.53 -8.49 7.39
N LYS A 89 -8.59 -8.60 8.19
CA LYS A 89 -9.00 -9.88 8.77
C LYS A 89 -9.45 -10.80 7.64
N THR A 90 -9.10 -12.08 7.71
CA THR A 90 -9.61 -13.08 6.77
C THR A 90 -11.12 -13.22 6.96
N PRO A 91 -11.94 -12.99 5.92
CA PRO A 91 -13.39 -13.20 6.00
C PRO A 91 -13.73 -14.63 6.38
N LEU A 92 -14.77 -14.80 7.20
CA LEU A 92 -15.19 -16.09 7.75
C LEU A 92 -15.36 -17.15 6.64
N LYS A 93 -16.13 -16.83 5.58
CA LYS A 93 -16.35 -17.71 4.43
C LYS A 93 -15.06 -18.21 3.77
N LEU A 94 -14.06 -17.35 3.59
CA LEU A 94 -12.77 -17.75 3.01
C LEU A 94 -11.98 -18.63 4.00
N MET A 95 -12.02 -18.30 5.29
CA MET A 95 -11.33 -19.06 6.32
C MET A 95 -11.91 -20.48 6.47
N GLU A 96 -13.23 -20.62 6.46
CA GLU A 96 -13.95 -21.89 6.55
C GLU A 96 -13.63 -22.77 5.35
N SER A 97 -13.78 -22.27 4.12
CA SER A 97 -13.45 -23.06 2.93
C SER A 97 -11.98 -23.47 2.87
N LEU A 98 -11.06 -22.63 3.35
CA LEU A 98 -9.64 -23.02 3.46
C LEU A 98 -9.40 -24.09 4.54
N ARG A 99 -10.15 -24.06 5.64
CA ARG A 99 -10.07 -25.06 6.71
C ARG A 99 -10.61 -26.40 6.23
N GLU A 100 -11.79 -26.42 5.60
CA GLU A 100 -12.41 -27.61 5.01
C GLU A 100 -11.51 -28.30 3.98
N ASN A 101 -10.65 -27.53 3.30
CA ASN A 101 -9.74 -28.06 2.29
C ASN A 101 -8.32 -28.36 2.84
N HIS A 102 -8.09 -28.22 4.16
CA HIS A 102 -6.79 -28.37 4.82
C HIS A 102 -5.69 -27.41 4.29
N LEU A 103 -6.08 -26.23 3.82
CA LEU A 103 -5.17 -25.24 3.21
C LEU A 103 -4.92 -24.00 4.09
N LEU A 104 -5.59 -23.88 5.23
CA LEU A 104 -5.52 -22.69 6.07
C LEU A 104 -4.10 -22.36 6.53
N ASP A 105 -3.31 -23.34 6.91
CA ASP A 105 -1.94 -23.11 7.38
C ASP A 105 -0.98 -22.77 6.26
N ILE A 106 -1.17 -23.37 5.08
CA ILE A 106 -0.44 -23.00 3.86
C ILE A 106 -0.78 -21.55 3.48
N TYR A 107 -2.06 -21.18 3.53
CA TYR A 107 -2.52 -19.81 3.30
C TYR A 107 -1.88 -18.83 4.28
N LYS A 108 -1.83 -19.14 5.59
CA LYS A 108 -1.20 -18.30 6.61
C LYS A 108 0.31 -18.10 6.37
N LYS A 109 0.99 -19.11 5.81
CA LYS A 109 2.41 -19.06 5.44
C LYS A 109 2.71 -18.27 4.16
N LEU A 110 1.70 -17.88 3.38
CA LEU A 110 1.90 -17.01 2.21
C LEU A 110 2.49 -15.65 2.61
N ALA A 111 3.31 -15.10 1.71
CA ALA A 111 3.88 -13.76 1.85
C ALA A 111 2.78 -12.73 2.19
N PRO A 112 3.02 -11.79 3.13
CA PRO A 112 2.01 -10.83 3.57
C PRO A 112 1.38 -10.02 2.42
N SER A 113 2.14 -9.72 1.37
CA SER A 113 1.65 -9.04 0.16
C SER A 113 0.59 -9.87 -0.59
N LYS A 114 0.87 -11.16 -0.82
CA LYS A 114 -0.06 -12.09 -1.49
C LYS A 114 -1.36 -12.25 -0.69
N ARG A 115 -1.26 -12.45 0.64
CA ARG A 115 -2.46 -12.52 1.50
C ARG A 115 -3.28 -11.24 1.42
N LYS A 116 -2.61 -10.07 1.49
CA LYS A 116 -3.29 -8.78 1.39
C LYS A 116 -4.02 -8.60 0.06
N GLU A 117 -3.43 -9.03 -1.05
CA GLU A 117 -4.04 -8.96 -2.37
C GLU A 117 -5.29 -9.84 -2.48
N VAL A 118 -5.19 -11.10 -2.04
CA VAL A 118 -6.34 -12.03 -1.97
C VAL A 118 -7.49 -11.40 -1.18
N LEU A 119 -7.19 -10.84 -0.01
CA LEU A 119 -8.20 -10.23 0.85
C LEU A 119 -8.80 -8.96 0.25
N LYS A 120 -7.97 -8.12 -0.38
CA LYS A 120 -8.44 -6.90 -1.05
C LYS A 120 -9.39 -7.24 -2.20
N TYR A 121 -9.03 -8.21 -3.03
CA TYR A 121 -9.87 -8.64 -4.14
C TYR A 121 -11.17 -9.27 -3.63
N PHE A 122 -11.10 -10.22 -2.69
CA PHE A 122 -12.28 -10.88 -2.12
C PHE A 122 -13.27 -9.86 -1.53
N ASN A 123 -12.77 -8.87 -0.78
CA ASN A 123 -13.61 -7.83 -0.19
C ASN A 123 -14.22 -6.86 -1.22
N SER A 124 -13.65 -6.77 -2.42
CA SER A 124 -14.22 -5.95 -3.51
C SER A 124 -15.36 -6.64 -4.25
N LEU A 125 -15.49 -7.97 -4.12
CA LEU A 125 -16.55 -8.75 -4.74
C LEU A 125 -17.89 -8.50 -4.04
N LYS A 126 -18.90 -8.15 -4.82
CA LYS A 126 -20.23 -7.80 -4.30
C LYS A 126 -21.16 -9.01 -4.18
N SER A 127 -21.09 -9.96 -5.11
CA SER A 127 -22.02 -11.11 -5.14
C SER A 127 -21.47 -12.34 -4.41
N PRO A 128 -22.33 -13.15 -3.76
CA PRO A 128 -21.95 -14.42 -3.15
C PRO A 128 -21.30 -15.41 -4.13
N GLU A 129 -21.81 -15.49 -5.36
CA GLU A 129 -21.36 -16.42 -6.39
C GLU A 129 -19.95 -16.04 -6.88
N ALA A 130 -19.68 -14.73 -7.02
CA ALA A 130 -18.34 -14.26 -7.36
C ALA A 130 -17.32 -14.62 -6.26
N LYS A 131 -17.71 -14.49 -4.99
CA LYS A 131 -16.88 -14.91 -3.85
C LYS A 131 -16.59 -16.40 -3.88
N GLU A 132 -17.58 -17.24 -4.20
CA GLU A 132 -17.39 -18.70 -4.31
C GLU A 132 -16.48 -19.09 -5.46
N ARG A 133 -16.67 -18.51 -6.65
CA ARG A 133 -15.76 -18.75 -7.78
C ARG A 133 -14.33 -18.37 -7.43
N PHE A 134 -14.15 -17.25 -6.73
CA PHE A 134 -12.82 -16.83 -6.29
C PHE A 134 -12.22 -17.77 -5.22
N ILE A 135 -13.00 -18.24 -4.24
CA ILE A 135 -12.55 -19.22 -3.25
C ILE A 135 -12.05 -20.50 -3.95
N LYS A 136 -12.81 -21.03 -4.90
CA LYS A 136 -12.40 -22.21 -5.70
C LYS A 136 -11.06 -21.97 -6.41
N ARG A 137 -10.88 -20.78 -7.00
CA ARG A 137 -9.61 -20.39 -7.63
C ARG A 137 -8.45 -20.33 -6.64
N ILE A 138 -8.64 -19.76 -5.46
CA ILE A 138 -7.61 -19.68 -4.41
C ILE A 138 -7.22 -21.08 -3.92
N ILE A 139 -8.18 -21.97 -3.71
CA ILE A 139 -7.93 -23.37 -3.33
C ILE A 139 -7.05 -24.06 -4.37
N LEU A 140 -7.38 -23.93 -5.66
CA LEU A 140 -6.59 -24.50 -6.75
C LEU A 140 -5.17 -23.92 -6.80
N LEU A 141 -5.01 -22.61 -6.62
CA LEU A 141 -3.71 -21.92 -6.61
C LEU A 141 -2.83 -22.36 -5.45
N ILE A 142 -3.40 -22.61 -4.27
CA ILE A 142 -2.63 -23.08 -3.11
C ILE A 142 -2.24 -24.56 -3.29
N ARG A 143 -3.14 -25.39 -3.83
CA ARG A 143 -2.90 -26.83 -4.09
C ARG A 143 -1.85 -27.09 -5.15
N LYS A 144 -1.79 -26.25 -6.18
CA LYS A 144 -0.75 -26.29 -7.20
C LYS A 144 0.28 -25.21 -6.88
N PRO A 145 1.33 -25.49 -6.08
CA PRO A 145 2.44 -24.55 -5.96
C PRO A 145 3.08 -24.39 -7.35
N SER A 146 2.65 -23.36 -8.07
CA SER A 146 3.21 -23.01 -9.37
C SER A 146 4.70 -22.72 -9.18
N LYS A 147 5.54 -23.48 -9.89
CA LYS A 147 6.80 -22.95 -10.41
C LYS A 147 6.42 -21.74 -11.26
N SER A 148 6.70 -20.54 -10.75
CA SER A 148 6.69 -19.24 -11.43
C SER A 148 5.58 -18.98 -12.47
N LYS A 149 4.66 -18.06 -12.16
CA LYS A 149 4.52 -16.79 -12.91
C LYS A 149 3.66 -15.80 -12.13
N ALA A 150 4.02 -14.53 -12.34
CA ALA A 150 3.64 -13.35 -11.58
C ALA A 150 2.13 -13.11 -11.46
N PHE A 151 1.76 -12.42 -10.38
CA PHE A 151 0.57 -11.58 -10.30
C PHE A 151 0.71 -10.38 -11.25
#